data_AF-A0A0A8L1Z1-F1
#
_entry.id   AF-A0A0A8L1Z1-F1
#
_cell.length_a   1.000
_cell.length_b   1.000
_cell.length_c   1.000
_cell.angle_alpha   90.00
_cell.angle_beta   90.00
_cell.angle_gamma   90.00
#
_symmetry.space_group_name_H-M   'P 1'
#
loop_
_entity.id
_entity.type
_entity.pdbx_description
1 polymer ?
#
loop_
_entity_poly.entity_id
_entity_poly.type
_entity_poly.pdbx_seq_one_letter_code
_entity_poly.pdbx_strand_id
1 'polypeptide(L)'
;MFSAVRKIISGGDNRNDVKKLVQRYNKDLSLITNKIHDYETKSRGIEEKAKKVRAATTYYYLTLLMCIIAYVYLKYRPASAVLSTIIGLALLICLRIAITRFYMLLSKKYESRLSALRSLHQDKMEELKQKTNFYYTNSLIQRFSSGESGSDDMMLLMDDEVKMKHEQLEKLKLELDQLRKDETPKKQDFEAREKWFDKALGLLAGGDDLKSLQPSMSLISCSQCKKSFGCYSVVGVPFRYVCPNCGFKASTDTERPEALNNSRTDAQDVATGAAVEAAESLDEKKDLGMH
;
A
#
# COMPACT_ATOMS: atom_id res chain seq x y z
N MET A 1 -56.03 7.49 27.99
CA MET A 1 -55.25 7.95 26.81
C MET A 1 -53.73 8.04 27.05
N PHE A 2 -53.21 7.75 28.25
CA PHE A 2 -51.77 7.85 28.55
C PHE A 2 -50.92 6.59 28.27
N SER A 3 -51.51 5.46 27.87
CA SER A 3 -50.74 4.23 27.55
C SER A 3 -50.15 4.23 26.13
N ALA A 4 -50.72 4.98 25.20
CA ALA A 4 -50.22 5.11 23.83
C ALA A 4 -48.96 5.99 23.75
N VAL A 5 -48.84 6.99 24.64
CA VAL A 5 -47.68 7.91 24.69
C VAL A 5 -46.44 7.24 25.28
N ARG A 6 -46.60 6.26 26.18
CA ARG A 6 -45.47 5.47 26.71
C ARG A 6 -44.78 4.61 25.62
N LYS A 7 -45.49 4.24 24.55
CA LYS A 7 -44.92 3.45 23.45
C LYS A 7 -43.93 4.25 22.59
N ILE A 8 -44.08 5.58 22.53
CA ILE A 8 -43.18 6.49 21.81
C ILE A 8 -41.85 6.69 22.56
N ILE A 9 -41.85 6.54 23.89
CA ILE A 9 -40.64 6.56 24.73
C ILE A 9 -39.90 5.20 24.69
N SER A 10 -40.50 4.14 24.13
CA SER A 10 -39.87 2.81 23.98
C SER A 10 -38.88 2.69 22.80
N GLY A 11 -38.38 3.82 22.27
CA GLY A 11 -37.34 3.84 21.22
C GLY A 11 -36.01 3.15 21.59
N GLY A 12 -35.85 2.71 22.84
CA GLY A 12 -34.73 1.88 23.29
C GLY A 12 -34.71 0.47 22.68
N ASP A 13 -35.88 -0.13 22.39
CA ASP A 13 -35.95 -1.51 21.90
C ASP A 13 -35.41 -1.61 20.46
N ASN A 14 -35.87 -0.71 19.59
CA ASN A 14 -35.44 -0.62 18.19
C ASN A 14 -33.92 -0.33 18.05
N ARG A 15 -33.34 0.50 18.94
CA ARG A 15 -31.90 0.78 18.94
C ARG A 15 -31.06 -0.45 19.29
N ASN A 16 -31.53 -1.25 20.26
CA ASN A 16 -30.86 -2.48 20.64
C ASN A 16 -30.96 -3.55 19.54
N ASP A 17 -32.09 -3.62 18.85
CA ASP A 17 -32.28 -4.54 17.72
C ASP A 17 -31.40 -4.18 16.53
N VAL A 18 -31.30 -2.88 16.18
CA VAL A 18 -30.35 -2.41 15.14
C VAL A 18 -28.91 -2.73 15.53
N LYS A 19 -28.52 -2.54 16.80
CA LYS A 19 -27.17 -2.89 17.27
C LYS A 19 -26.87 -4.39 17.15
N LYS A 20 -27.82 -5.25 17.54
CA LYS A 20 -27.71 -6.71 17.38
C LYS A 20 -27.65 -7.12 15.91
N LEU A 21 -28.44 -6.48 15.04
CA LEU A 21 -28.41 -6.69 13.59
C LEU A 21 -27.03 -6.39 13.03
N VAL A 22 -26.51 -5.19 13.29
CA VAL A 22 -25.18 -4.75 12.84
C VAL A 22 -24.09 -5.70 13.36
N GLN A 23 -24.19 -6.17 14.60
CA GLN A 23 -23.22 -7.13 15.16
C GLN A 23 -23.27 -8.48 14.44
N ARG A 24 -24.47 -8.98 14.07
CA ARG A 24 -24.62 -10.22 13.30
C ARG A 24 -23.99 -10.07 11.90
N TYR A 25 -24.32 -9.00 11.18
CA TYR A 25 -23.73 -8.75 9.87
C TYR A 25 -22.22 -8.58 9.94
N ASN A 26 -21.68 -7.86 10.93
CA ASN A 26 -20.22 -7.77 11.11
C ASN A 26 -19.57 -9.16 11.29
N LYS A 27 -20.19 -10.05 12.08
CA LYS A 27 -19.73 -11.44 12.20
C LYS A 27 -19.78 -12.17 10.86
N ASP A 28 -20.90 -12.08 10.15
CA ASP A 28 -21.08 -12.74 8.86
C ASP A 28 -20.09 -12.22 7.80
N LEU A 29 -19.89 -10.90 7.71
CA LEU A 29 -18.91 -10.26 6.85
C LEU A 29 -17.49 -10.71 7.19
N SER A 30 -17.11 -10.72 8.48
CA SER A 30 -15.79 -11.20 8.90
C SER A 30 -15.55 -12.66 8.53
N LEU A 31 -16.59 -13.51 8.65
CA LEU A 31 -16.53 -14.92 8.28
C LEU A 31 -16.37 -15.08 6.77
N ILE A 32 -17.12 -14.31 5.97
CA ILE A 32 -17.00 -14.30 4.51
C ILE A 32 -15.60 -13.81 4.09
N THR A 33 -15.10 -12.72 4.68
CA THR A 33 -13.76 -12.19 4.40
C THR A 33 -12.67 -13.20 4.75
N ASN A 34 -12.76 -13.88 5.89
CA ASN A 34 -11.82 -14.93 6.26
C ASN A 34 -11.86 -16.10 5.27
N LYS A 35 -13.05 -16.50 4.80
CA LYS A 35 -13.18 -17.51 3.76
C LYS A 35 -12.56 -17.04 2.45
N ILE A 36 -12.79 -15.80 2.02
CA ILE A 36 -12.17 -15.22 0.83
C ILE A 36 -10.65 -15.31 0.93
N HIS A 37 -10.08 -14.92 2.08
CA HIS A 37 -8.64 -14.96 2.31
C HIS A 37 -8.08 -16.40 2.29
N ASP A 38 -8.77 -17.35 2.91
CA ASP A 38 -8.41 -18.78 2.87
C ASP A 38 -8.45 -19.33 1.42
N TYR A 39 -9.44 -18.95 0.62
CA TYR A 39 -9.50 -19.33 -0.79
C TYR A 39 -8.41 -18.67 -1.64
N GLU A 40 -8.11 -17.39 -1.41
CA GLU A 40 -7.03 -16.69 -2.12
C GLU A 40 -5.66 -17.30 -1.83
N THR A 41 -5.37 -17.60 -0.56
CA THR A 41 -4.12 -18.24 -0.16
C THR A 41 -4.00 -19.65 -0.74
N LYS A 42 -5.07 -20.44 -0.72
CA LYS A 42 -5.12 -21.77 -1.38
C LYS A 42 -4.92 -21.67 -2.89
N SER A 43 -5.55 -20.70 -3.55
CA SER A 43 -5.41 -20.49 -5.00
C SER A 43 -3.98 -20.14 -5.37
N ARG A 44 -3.35 -19.19 -4.64
CA ARG A 44 -1.94 -18.82 -4.83
C ARG A 44 -1.00 -20.01 -4.64
N GLY A 45 -1.25 -20.84 -3.62
CA GLY A 45 -0.47 -22.06 -3.39
C GLY A 45 -0.56 -23.06 -4.54
N ILE A 46 -1.70 -23.15 -5.23
CA ILE A 46 -1.87 -23.99 -6.43
C ILE A 46 -1.14 -23.39 -7.63
N GLU A 47 -1.20 -22.07 -7.82
CA GLU A 47 -0.48 -21.39 -8.91
C GLU A 47 1.04 -21.54 -8.78
N GLU A 48 1.58 -21.41 -7.56
CA GLU A 48 3.00 -21.61 -7.29
C GLU A 48 3.44 -23.04 -7.58
N LYS A 49 2.64 -24.02 -7.14
CA LYS A 49 2.86 -25.43 -7.47
C LYS A 49 2.78 -25.65 -8.98
N ALA A 50 1.81 -25.05 -9.67
CA ALA A 50 1.65 -25.16 -11.12
C ALA A 50 2.85 -24.57 -11.87
N LYS A 51 3.44 -23.46 -11.41
CA LYS A 51 4.67 -22.89 -11.99
C LYS A 51 5.86 -23.82 -11.81
N LYS A 52 6.07 -24.34 -10.59
CA LYS A 52 7.14 -25.30 -10.29
C LYS A 52 6.99 -26.58 -11.11
N VAL A 53 5.79 -27.14 -11.17
CA VAL A 53 5.48 -28.34 -11.96
C VAL A 53 5.65 -28.06 -13.45
N ARG A 54 5.24 -26.90 -13.96
CA ARG A 54 5.42 -26.55 -15.37
C ARG A 54 6.90 -26.52 -15.76
N ALA A 55 7.75 -25.89 -14.94
CA ALA A 55 9.19 -25.83 -15.17
C ALA A 55 9.87 -27.22 -15.03
N ALA A 56 9.48 -27.99 -14.01
CA ALA A 56 9.98 -29.35 -13.84
C ALA A 56 9.56 -30.25 -15.02
N THR A 57 8.30 -30.20 -15.44
CA THR A 57 7.80 -30.97 -16.58
C THR A 57 8.52 -30.62 -17.87
N THR A 58 8.88 -29.35 -18.12
CA THR A 58 9.69 -29.00 -19.31
C THR A 58 11.08 -29.62 -19.27
N TYR A 59 11.73 -29.64 -18.11
CA TYR A 59 13.05 -30.26 -17.96
C TYR A 59 12.98 -31.78 -18.18
N TYR A 60 12.08 -32.47 -17.47
CA TYR A 60 11.90 -33.93 -17.60
C TYR A 60 11.47 -34.35 -19.02
N TYR A 61 10.64 -33.54 -19.68
CA TYR A 61 10.23 -33.78 -21.06
C TYR A 61 11.44 -33.75 -22.01
N LEU A 62 12.31 -32.74 -21.89
CA LEU A 62 13.50 -32.61 -22.73
C LEU A 62 14.49 -33.76 -22.50
N THR A 63 14.75 -34.13 -21.24
CA THR A 63 15.67 -35.24 -20.93
C THR A 63 15.13 -36.57 -21.45
N LEU A 64 13.84 -36.84 -21.27
CA LEU A 64 13.21 -38.10 -21.69
C LEU A 64 13.12 -38.18 -23.22
N LEU A 65 12.88 -37.07 -23.91
CA LEU A 65 12.91 -36.98 -25.37
C LEU A 65 14.31 -37.29 -25.93
N MET A 66 15.37 -36.77 -25.29
CA MET A 66 16.75 -37.09 -25.67
C MET A 66 17.07 -38.59 -25.49
N CYS A 67 16.64 -39.20 -24.38
CA CYS A 67 16.83 -40.64 -24.14
C CYS A 67 16.09 -41.50 -25.18
N ILE A 68 14.86 -41.14 -25.57
CA ILE A 68 14.10 -41.88 -26.58
C ILE A 68 14.78 -41.82 -27.94
N ILE A 69 15.27 -40.64 -28.35
CA ILE A 69 15.98 -40.47 -29.63
C ILE A 69 17.26 -41.31 -29.64
N ALA A 70 18.05 -41.29 -28.55
CA ALA A 70 19.27 -42.09 -28.43
C ALA A 70 19.00 -43.61 -28.47
N TYR A 71 17.96 -44.07 -27.77
CA TYR A 71 17.56 -45.47 -27.76
C TYR A 71 17.16 -45.98 -29.15
N VAL A 72 16.35 -45.21 -29.88
CA VAL A 72 15.89 -45.58 -31.22
C VAL A 72 17.04 -45.63 -32.22
N TYR A 73 17.99 -44.69 -32.12
CA TYR A 73 19.18 -44.64 -32.98
C TYR A 73 20.06 -45.90 -32.84
N LEU A 74 20.17 -46.47 -31.64
CA LEU A 74 21.00 -47.65 -31.38
C LEU A 74 20.34 -48.98 -31.81
N LYS A 75 19.00 -49.06 -31.82
CA LYS A 75 18.27 -50.33 -31.92
C LYS A 75 17.66 -50.62 -33.30
N TYR A 76 17.27 -49.60 -34.08
CA TYR A 76 16.40 -49.78 -35.24
C TYR A 76 17.00 -49.30 -36.59
N ARG A 77 16.75 -50.11 -37.65
CA ARG A 77 16.84 -49.72 -39.08
C ARG A 77 15.73 -48.66 -39.39
N PRO A 78 15.88 -47.80 -40.42
CA PRO A 78 15.28 -46.46 -40.41
C PRO A 78 13.74 -46.42 -40.51
N ALA A 79 13.07 -47.41 -41.11
CA ALA A 79 11.63 -47.31 -41.38
C ALA A 79 10.74 -47.50 -40.14
N SER A 80 10.96 -48.54 -39.32
CA SER A 80 10.18 -48.79 -38.10
C SER A 80 10.62 -47.91 -36.93
N ALA A 81 11.84 -47.39 -36.96
CA ALA A 81 12.36 -46.40 -36.02
C ALA A 81 11.49 -45.13 -35.96
N VAL A 82 11.10 -44.62 -37.13
CA VAL A 82 10.39 -43.33 -37.25
C VAL A 82 8.95 -43.42 -36.72
N LEU A 83 8.24 -44.52 -36.96
CA LEU A 83 6.88 -44.70 -36.46
C LEU A 83 6.85 -44.79 -34.92
N SER A 84 7.81 -45.52 -34.34
CA SER A 84 7.91 -45.68 -32.89
C SER A 84 8.22 -44.35 -32.17
N THR A 85 9.09 -43.51 -32.73
CA THR A 85 9.40 -42.19 -32.14
C THR A 85 8.22 -41.25 -32.19
N ILE A 86 7.45 -41.23 -33.28
CA ILE A 86 6.26 -40.39 -33.42
C ILE A 86 5.21 -40.76 -32.37
N ILE A 87 4.95 -42.05 -32.17
CA ILE A 87 3.98 -42.53 -31.17
C ILE A 87 4.43 -42.18 -29.75
N GLY A 88 5.72 -42.38 -29.44
CA GLY A 88 6.29 -41.98 -28.15
C GLY A 88 6.17 -40.48 -27.89
N LEU A 89 6.49 -39.66 -28.90
CA LEU A 89 6.35 -38.20 -28.82
C LEU A 89 4.89 -37.79 -28.59
N ALA A 90 3.95 -38.39 -29.34
CA ALA A 90 2.53 -38.10 -29.22
C ALA A 90 1.98 -38.42 -27.82
N LEU A 91 2.37 -39.57 -27.24
CA LEU A 91 1.99 -39.95 -25.87
C LEU A 91 2.51 -38.94 -24.84
N LEU A 92 3.76 -38.49 -24.96
CA LEU A 92 4.34 -37.51 -24.05
C LEU A 92 3.70 -36.13 -24.16
N ILE A 93 3.39 -35.69 -25.38
CA ILE A 93 2.67 -34.43 -25.64
C ILE A 93 1.27 -34.51 -25.02
N CYS A 94 0.58 -35.64 -25.19
CA CYS A 94 -0.74 -35.88 -24.60
C CYS A 94 -0.69 -35.78 -23.07
N LEU A 95 0.28 -36.42 -22.42
CA LEU A 95 0.48 -36.33 -20.97
C LEU A 95 0.73 -34.88 -20.51
N ARG A 96 1.57 -34.13 -21.23
CA ARG A 96 1.88 -32.72 -20.94
C ARG A 96 0.65 -31.82 -21.07
N ILE A 97 -0.16 -32.03 -22.11
CA ILE A 97 -1.43 -31.32 -22.30
C ILE A 97 -2.41 -31.68 -21.17
N ALA A 98 -2.52 -32.96 -20.81
CA ALA A 98 -3.41 -33.41 -19.74
C ALA A 98 -3.08 -32.74 -18.39
N ILE A 99 -1.79 -32.73 -18.01
CA ILE A 99 -1.34 -32.08 -16.76
C ILE A 99 -1.65 -30.58 -16.79
N THR A 100 -1.28 -29.88 -17.86
CA THR A 100 -1.51 -28.42 -17.95
C THR A 100 -3.01 -28.07 -17.95
N ARG A 101 -3.83 -28.85 -18.66
CA ARG A 101 -5.28 -28.70 -18.67
C ARG A 101 -5.89 -28.97 -17.30
N PHE A 102 -5.42 -29.97 -16.58
CA PHE A 102 -5.88 -30.28 -15.23
C PHE A 102 -5.67 -29.10 -14.26
N TYR A 103 -4.46 -28.53 -14.23
CA TYR A 103 -4.17 -27.35 -13.40
C TYR A 103 -4.99 -26.11 -13.81
N MET A 104 -5.20 -25.90 -15.10
CA MET A 104 -6.04 -24.80 -15.60
C MET A 104 -7.51 -24.96 -15.19
N LEU A 105 -8.07 -26.16 -15.29
CA LEU A 105 -9.44 -26.45 -14.86
C LEU A 105 -9.60 -26.27 -13.35
N LEU A 106 -8.58 -26.67 -12.59
CA LEU A 106 -8.55 -26.50 -11.15
C LEU A 106 -8.58 -25.01 -10.78
N SER A 107 -7.69 -24.18 -11.37
CA SER A 107 -7.66 -22.73 -11.14
C SER A 107 -9.01 -22.08 -11.41
N LYS A 108 -9.63 -22.39 -12.56
CA LYS A 108 -10.94 -21.84 -12.94
C LYS A 108 -12.05 -22.17 -11.94
N LYS A 109 -12.02 -23.37 -11.33
CA LYS A 109 -12.98 -23.74 -10.28
C LYS A 109 -12.79 -22.92 -9.00
N TYR A 110 -11.55 -22.59 -8.64
CA TYR A 110 -11.27 -21.74 -7.49
C TYR A 110 -11.66 -20.29 -7.76
N GLU A 111 -11.35 -19.76 -8.94
CA GLU A 111 -11.73 -18.40 -9.35
C GLU A 111 -13.25 -18.20 -9.35
N SER A 112 -14.03 -19.15 -9.87
CA SER A 112 -15.50 -19.04 -9.88
C SER A 112 -16.13 -19.14 -8.49
N ARG A 113 -15.53 -19.93 -7.59
CA ARG A 113 -15.95 -19.96 -6.17
C ARG A 113 -15.61 -18.65 -5.47
N LEU A 114 -14.44 -18.09 -5.75
CA LEU A 114 -13.99 -16.84 -5.18
C LEU A 114 -14.88 -15.67 -5.61
N SER A 115 -15.24 -15.59 -6.90
CA SER A 115 -16.16 -14.57 -7.39
C SER A 115 -17.56 -14.70 -6.77
N ALA A 116 -18.07 -15.93 -6.59
CA ALA A 116 -19.33 -16.17 -5.89
C ALA A 116 -19.30 -15.77 -4.41
N LEU A 117 -18.16 -15.96 -3.73
CA LEU A 117 -18.00 -15.48 -2.34
C LEU A 117 -17.95 -13.94 -2.28
N ARG A 118 -17.29 -13.30 -3.25
CA ARG A 118 -17.24 -11.84 -3.35
C ARG A 118 -18.61 -11.23 -3.67
N SER A 119 -19.39 -11.85 -4.57
CA SER A 119 -20.76 -11.39 -4.83
C SER A 119 -21.62 -11.52 -3.58
N LEU A 120 -21.54 -12.65 -2.86
CA LEU A 120 -22.26 -12.84 -1.60
C LEU A 120 -21.85 -11.80 -0.55
N HIS A 121 -20.56 -11.43 -0.49
CA HIS A 121 -20.10 -10.34 0.37
C HIS A 121 -20.75 -9.00 0.01
N GLN A 122 -20.84 -8.66 -1.28
CA GLN A 122 -21.49 -7.44 -1.76
C GLN A 122 -22.98 -7.46 -1.46
N ASP A 123 -23.68 -8.57 -1.76
CA ASP A 123 -25.11 -8.74 -1.49
C ASP A 123 -25.44 -8.53 0.00
N LYS A 124 -24.59 -9.06 0.89
CA LYS A 124 -24.76 -8.88 2.35
C LYS A 124 -24.49 -7.45 2.80
N MET A 125 -23.55 -6.76 2.15
CA MET A 125 -23.29 -5.33 2.37
C MET A 125 -24.50 -4.48 1.94
N GLU A 126 -25.08 -4.78 0.78
CA GLU A 126 -26.25 -4.09 0.26
C GLU A 126 -27.50 -4.35 1.11
N GLU A 127 -27.73 -5.60 1.54
CA GLU A 127 -28.81 -5.96 2.45
C GLU A 127 -28.70 -5.20 3.78
N LEU A 128 -27.48 -5.05 4.32
CA LEU A 128 -27.23 -4.26 5.51
C LEU A 128 -27.55 -2.77 5.26
N LYS A 129 -27.04 -2.18 4.17
CA LYS A 129 -27.30 -0.77 3.80
C LYS A 129 -28.79 -0.47 3.64
N GLN A 130 -29.54 -1.40 3.03
CA GLN A 130 -30.98 -1.28 2.87
C GLN A 130 -31.69 -1.31 4.22
N LYS A 131 -31.37 -2.29 5.08
CA LYS A 131 -31.98 -2.42 6.42
C LYS A 131 -31.63 -1.26 7.36
N THR A 132 -30.47 -0.62 7.20
CA THR A 132 -30.08 0.56 7.99
C THR A 132 -30.55 1.87 7.38
N ASN A 133 -31.37 1.86 6.33
CA ASN A 133 -31.79 3.06 5.58
C ASN A 133 -30.61 3.94 5.15
N PHE A 134 -29.45 3.33 4.85
CA PHE A 134 -28.23 4.06 4.56
C PHE A 134 -28.39 4.93 3.30
N TYR A 135 -29.01 4.42 2.24
CA TYR A 135 -29.24 5.19 1.01
C TYR A 135 -30.16 6.39 1.22
N TYR A 136 -31.19 6.22 2.05
CA TYR A 136 -32.11 7.32 2.37
C TYR A 136 -31.39 8.41 3.15
N THR A 137 -30.68 8.06 4.22
CA THR A 137 -29.95 9.02 5.02
C THR A 137 -28.78 9.64 4.26
N ASN A 138 -28.06 8.86 3.44
CA ASN A 138 -26.94 9.37 2.64
C ASN A 138 -27.43 10.31 1.54
N SER A 139 -28.49 9.98 0.82
CA SER A 139 -29.08 10.89 -0.17
C SER A 139 -29.66 12.15 0.46
N LEU A 140 -30.24 12.06 1.66
CA LEU A 140 -30.70 13.21 2.43
C LEU A 140 -29.51 14.11 2.82
N ILE A 141 -28.49 13.53 3.45
CA ILE A 141 -27.26 14.24 3.82
C ILE A 141 -26.63 14.87 2.58
N GLN A 142 -26.54 14.17 1.46
CA GLN A 142 -25.93 14.68 0.24
C GLN A 142 -26.71 15.86 -0.33
N ARG A 143 -28.05 15.81 -0.32
CA ARG A 143 -28.91 16.94 -0.74
C ARG A 143 -28.76 18.15 0.17
N PHE A 144 -28.70 17.95 1.49
CA PHE A 144 -28.57 19.07 2.45
C PHE A 144 -27.14 19.56 2.62
N SER A 145 -26.14 18.70 2.42
CA SER A 145 -24.71 19.05 2.49
C SER A 145 -24.24 19.77 1.23
N SER A 146 -24.87 19.52 0.08
CA SER A 146 -24.49 20.16 -1.20
C SER A 146 -25.29 21.44 -1.47
N GLY A 147 -26.34 21.72 -0.70
CA GLY A 147 -27.32 22.76 -1.04
C GLY A 147 -28.13 22.39 -2.28
N GLU A 148 -29.30 23.01 -2.44
CA GLU A 148 -30.29 22.71 -3.49
C GLU A 148 -29.73 22.79 -4.93
N SER A 149 -28.58 23.44 -5.13
CA SER A 149 -27.89 23.59 -6.42
C SER A 149 -26.55 22.86 -6.55
N GLY A 150 -26.02 22.20 -5.51
CA GLY A 150 -24.66 21.63 -5.54
C GLY A 150 -24.56 20.17 -5.96
N SER A 151 -25.67 19.42 -6.02
CA SER A 151 -25.63 18.03 -6.49
C SER A 151 -25.31 17.91 -7.98
N ASP A 152 -25.82 18.84 -8.77
CA ASP A 152 -25.66 18.83 -10.22
C ASP A 152 -24.26 19.34 -10.59
N ASP A 153 -23.76 20.37 -9.90
CA ASP A 153 -22.39 20.89 -10.07
C ASP A 153 -21.33 19.89 -9.57
N MET A 154 -21.56 19.15 -8.49
CA MET A 154 -20.59 18.14 -8.02
C MET A 154 -20.60 16.88 -8.89
N MET A 155 -21.75 16.51 -9.46
CA MET A 155 -21.82 15.43 -10.45
C MET A 155 -21.10 15.81 -11.74
N LEU A 156 -21.25 17.05 -12.20
CA LEU A 156 -20.50 17.61 -13.32
C LEU A 156 -18.99 17.64 -13.05
N LEU A 157 -18.56 18.14 -11.89
CA LEU A 157 -17.14 18.18 -11.51
C LEU A 157 -16.51 16.79 -11.40
N MET A 158 -17.24 15.80 -10.86
CA MET A 158 -16.75 14.43 -10.82
C MET A 158 -16.70 13.79 -12.21
N ASP A 159 -17.68 14.04 -13.07
CA ASP A 159 -17.67 13.50 -14.43
C ASP A 159 -16.52 14.12 -15.26
N ASP A 160 -16.26 15.42 -15.08
CA ASP A 160 -15.14 16.12 -15.71
C ASP A 160 -13.78 15.61 -15.21
N GLU A 161 -13.60 15.43 -13.89
CA GLU A 161 -12.35 14.90 -13.33
C GLU A 161 -12.11 13.45 -13.77
N VAL A 162 -13.16 12.62 -13.75
CA VAL A 162 -13.10 11.22 -14.20
C VAL A 162 -12.75 11.15 -15.69
N LYS A 163 -13.36 12.01 -16.52
CA LYS A 163 -13.05 12.10 -17.94
C LYS A 163 -11.61 12.53 -18.20
N MET A 164 -11.09 13.53 -17.47
CA MET A 164 -9.69 13.93 -17.56
C MET A 164 -8.74 12.79 -17.18
N LYS A 165 -9.05 12.02 -16.12
CA LYS A 165 -8.23 10.86 -15.73
C LYS A 165 -8.28 9.75 -16.79
N HIS A 166 -9.43 9.53 -17.42
CA HIS A 166 -9.55 8.58 -18.53
C HIS A 166 -8.71 9.00 -19.75
N GLU A 167 -8.72 10.27 -20.12
CA GLU A 167 -7.89 10.82 -21.20
C GLU A 167 -6.39 10.70 -20.89
N GLN A 168 -5.99 10.96 -19.64
CA GLN A 168 -4.60 10.78 -19.19
C GLN A 168 -4.14 9.31 -19.29
N LEU A 169 -4.99 8.37 -18.87
CA LEU A 169 -4.71 6.94 -18.97
C LEU A 169 -4.59 6.48 -20.42
N GLU A 170 -5.45 6.98 -21.31
CA GLU A 170 -5.39 6.65 -22.73
C GLU A 170 -4.10 7.17 -23.38
N LYS A 171 -3.68 8.39 -23.05
CA LYS A 171 -2.40 8.96 -23.51
C LYS A 171 -1.19 8.12 -23.06
N LEU A 172 -1.18 7.66 -21.81
CA LEU A 172 -0.12 6.79 -21.28
C LEU A 172 -0.09 5.41 -21.95
N LYS A 173 -1.26 4.87 -22.28
CA LYS A 173 -1.37 3.61 -23.02
C LYS A 173 -0.80 3.75 -24.42
N LEU A 174 -1.06 4.88 -25.07
CA LEU A 174 -0.53 5.21 -26.40
C LEU A 174 1.00 5.38 -26.36
N GLU A 175 1.54 6.07 -25.34
CA GLU A 175 2.99 6.18 -25.08
C GLU A 175 3.63 4.79 -24.86
N LEU A 176 2.98 3.88 -24.12
CA LEU A 176 3.48 2.51 -23.91
C LEU A 176 3.49 1.69 -25.21
N ASP A 177 2.44 1.78 -26.01
CA ASP A 177 2.36 1.06 -27.30
C ASP A 177 3.39 1.60 -28.31
N GLN A 178 3.74 2.88 -28.21
CA GLN A 178 4.83 3.47 -29.00
C GLN A 178 6.20 2.92 -28.56
N LEU A 179 6.49 2.92 -27.25
CA LEU A 179 7.73 2.35 -26.70
C LEU A 179 7.87 0.85 -26.98
N ARG A 180 6.76 0.12 -27.10
CA ARG A 180 6.76 -1.30 -27.44
C ARG A 180 7.07 -1.57 -28.92
N LYS A 181 6.71 -0.66 -29.82
CA LYS A 181 6.97 -0.79 -31.27
C LYS A 181 8.41 -0.40 -31.62
N ASP A 182 9.03 0.47 -30.85
CA ASP A 182 10.43 0.89 -31.00
C ASP A 182 11.45 -0.13 -30.44
N GLU A 183 11.11 -1.44 -30.40
CA GLU A 183 12.03 -2.52 -30.00
C GLU A 183 13.21 -2.71 -30.99
N THR A 184 14.15 -1.77 -31.01
CA THR A 184 15.56 -2.00 -31.35
C THR A 184 16.40 -1.54 -30.17
N PRO A 185 17.40 -2.31 -29.70
CA PRO A 185 18.03 -2.06 -28.42
C PRO A 185 19.01 -0.88 -28.51
N LYS A 186 18.54 0.36 -28.28
CA LYS A 186 19.41 1.52 -28.06
C LYS A 186 19.35 1.92 -26.58
N LYS A 187 20.50 2.30 -26.01
CA LYS A 187 20.62 2.80 -24.62
C LYS A 187 19.67 3.98 -24.30
N GLN A 188 19.19 4.68 -25.33
CA GLN A 188 18.27 5.81 -25.23
C GLN A 188 16.84 5.36 -24.81
N ASP A 189 16.44 4.12 -25.13
CA ASP A 189 15.11 3.60 -24.80
C ASP A 189 14.97 3.24 -23.32
N PHE A 190 16.08 2.93 -22.64
CA PHE A 190 16.06 2.63 -21.21
C PHE A 190 15.69 3.85 -20.38
N GLU A 191 16.29 5.01 -20.68
CA GLU A 191 15.99 6.27 -20.00
C GLU A 191 14.56 6.75 -20.29
N ALA A 192 14.07 6.55 -21.52
CA ALA A 192 12.68 6.86 -21.88
C ALA A 192 11.67 5.97 -21.14
N ARG A 193 11.99 4.69 -20.96
CA ARG A 193 11.17 3.73 -20.19
C ARG A 193 11.17 4.03 -18.69
N GLU A 194 12.30 4.42 -18.12
CA GLU A 194 12.37 4.86 -16.71
C GLU A 194 11.56 6.13 -16.47
N LYS A 195 11.68 7.15 -17.34
CA LYS A 195 10.88 8.38 -17.24
C LYS A 195 9.38 8.13 -17.38
N TRP A 196 8.98 7.23 -18.28
CA TRP A 196 7.58 6.81 -18.39
C TRP A 196 7.12 6.06 -17.13
N PHE A 197 7.96 5.17 -16.59
CA PHE A 197 7.65 4.41 -15.37
C PHE A 197 7.50 5.31 -14.15
N ASP A 198 8.37 6.31 -13.98
CA ASP A 198 8.28 7.31 -12.92
C ASP A 198 7.03 8.18 -13.05
N LYS A 199 6.65 8.55 -14.28
CA LYS A 199 5.41 9.29 -14.55
C LYS A 199 4.17 8.45 -14.22
N ALA A 200 4.18 7.17 -14.58
CA ALA A 200 3.09 6.24 -14.26
C ALA A 200 3.00 5.97 -12.74
N LEU A 201 4.13 5.79 -12.06
CA LEU A 201 4.19 5.65 -10.61
C LEU A 201 3.71 6.90 -9.89
N GLY A 202 4.09 8.09 -10.36
CA GLY A 202 3.61 9.36 -9.81
C GLY A 202 2.09 9.47 -9.86
N LEU A 203 1.48 9.08 -10.98
CA LEU A 203 0.02 9.07 -11.15
C LEU A 203 -0.69 8.00 -10.31
N LEU A 204 -0.14 6.78 -10.23
CA LEU A 204 -0.69 5.72 -9.36
C LEU A 204 -0.55 6.05 -7.87
N ALA A 205 0.48 6.79 -7.49
CA ALA A 205 0.69 7.29 -6.14
C ALA A 205 -0.12 8.56 -5.82
N GLY A 206 -0.92 9.07 -6.77
CA GLY A 206 -1.81 10.23 -6.57
C GLY A 206 -1.12 11.59 -6.70
N GLY A 207 -0.02 11.70 -7.43
CA GLY A 207 0.83 12.90 -7.44
C GLY A 207 0.61 13.86 -8.61
N ASP A 208 -0.03 15.00 -8.31
CA ASP A 208 0.45 16.33 -8.72
C ASP A 208 0.89 17.21 -7.51
N ASP A 209 0.68 16.75 -6.26
CA ASP A 209 1.06 17.52 -5.07
C ASP A 209 2.56 17.45 -4.73
N LEU A 210 3.30 16.45 -5.23
CA LEU A 210 4.70 16.25 -4.80
C LEU A 210 5.68 17.27 -5.40
N LYS A 211 5.38 17.82 -6.59
CA LYS A 211 6.21 18.86 -7.22
C LYS A 211 5.94 20.25 -6.66
N SER A 212 4.75 20.52 -6.11
CA SER A 212 4.47 21.80 -5.43
C SER A 212 5.11 21.89 -4.04
N LEU A 213 5.40 20.74 -3.39
CA LEU A 213 6.14 20.67 -2.13
C LEU A 213 7.67 20.58 -2.28
N GLN A 214 8.21 20.25 -3.45
CA GLN A 214 9.67 20.16 -3.64
C GLN A 214 10.47 21.46 -3.40
N PRO A 215 9.97 22.69 -3.61
CA PRO A 215 10.73 23.87 -3.21
C PRO A 215 10.76 24.09 -1.69
N SER A 216 10.00 23.35 -0.89
CA SER A 216 9.90 23.60 0.56
C SER A 216 10.69 22.63 1.43
N MET A 217 11.27 21.53 0.92
CA MET A 217 12.06 20.59 1.71
C MET A 217 13.43 20.30 1.09
N SER A 218 14.50 20.71 1.76
CA SER A 218 15.88 20.43 1.36
C SER A 218 16.56 19.49 2.36
N LEU A 219 17.32 18.52 1.85
CA LEU A 219 18.06 17.59 2.71
C LEU A 219 19.25 18.31 3.36
N ILE A 220 19.34 18.29 4.68
CA ILE A 220 20.46 18.88 5.41
C ILE A 220 21.66 17.94 5.27
N SER A 221 22.66 18.39 4.53
CA SER A 221 23.96 17.71 4.44
C SER A 221 24.99 18.40 5.32
N CYS A 222 25.74 17.62 6.10
CA CYS A 222 26.80 18.19 6.93
C CYS A 222 27.98 18.66 6.05
N SER A 223 28.38 19.92 6.18
CA SER A 223 29.50 20.51 5.43
C SER A 223 30.85 19.83 5.70
N GLN A 224 31.05 19.34 6.93
CA GLN A 224 32.32 18.74 7.38
C GLN A 224 32.44 17.26 6.97
N CYS A 225 31.40 16.44 7.15
CA CYS A 225 31.48 15.01 6.89
C CYS A 225 30.73 14.53 5.64
N LYS A 226 30.03 15.41 4.92
CA LYS A 226 29.26 15.16 3.68
C LYS A 226 28.24 14.00 3.73
N LYS A 227 27.96 13.48 4.93
CA LYS A 227 26.94 12.45 5.18
C LYS A 227 25.62 13.11 5.54
N SER A 228 24.52 12.61 4.97
CA SER A 228 23.16 12.99 5.32
C SER A 228 22.55 11.90 6.23
N PHE A 229 21.97 12.32 7.36
CA PHE A 229 21.32 11.42 8.31
C PHE A 229 19.79 11.42 8.17
N GLY A 230 19.29 11.69 6.96
CA GLY A 230 17.85 11.75 6.69
C GLY A 230 17.12 12.92 7.38
N CYS A 231 17.84 13.99 7.75
CA CYS A 231 17.24 15.21 8.27
C CYS A 231 16.92 16.18 7.14
N TYR A 232 15.73 16.78 7.18
CA TYR A 232 15.25 17.71 6.16
C TYR A 232 14.98 19.08 6.79
N SER A 233 15.36 20.15 6.09
CA SER A 233 14.99 21.52 6.41
C SER A 233 13.80 21.94 5.57
N VAL A 234 12.84 22.59 6.22
CA VAL A 234 11.69 23.20 5.54
C VAL A 234 11.97 24.68 5.29
N VAL A 235 11.69 25.18 4.09
CA VAL A 235 11.86 26.62 3.76
C VAL A 235 10.95 27.46 4.67
N GLY A 236 11.56 28.39 5.41
CA GLY A 236 10.86 29.30 6.33
C GLY A 236 10.83 28.86 7.80
N VAL A 237 11.34 27.67 8.14
CA VAL A 237 11.42 27.20 9.54
C VAL A 237 12.87 27.29 10.02
N PRO A 238 13.18 28.06 11.08
CA PRO A 238 14.51 28.06 11.68
C PRO A 238 14.79 26.68 12.27
N PHE A 239 15.98 26.15 11.99
CA PHE A 239 16.41 24.86 12.53
C PHE A 239 17.80 24.97 13.15
N ARG A 240 18.02 24.19 14.20
CA ARG A 240 19.33 23.96 14.79
C ARG A 240 19.72 22.50 14.57
N TYR A 241 20.61 22.26 13.61
CA TYR A 241 21.10 20.94 13.29
C TYR A 241 22.43 20.68 13.99
N VAL A 242 22.58 19.52 14.63
CA VAL A 242 23.85 19.03 15.19
C VAL A 242 24.19 17.70 14.53
N CYS A 243 25.32 17.63 13.85
CA CYS A 243 25.73 16.41 13.16
C CYS A 243 26.13 15.32 14.18
N PRO A 244 25.54 14.11 14.13
CA PRO A 244 25.86 13.03 15.07
C PRO A 244 27.25 12.42 14.88
N ASN A 245 27.90 12.65 13.73
CA ASN A 245 29.20 12.07 13.42
C ASN A 245 30.39 13.01 13.73
N CYS A 246 30.20 14.33 13.71
CA CYS A 246 31.30 15.29 13.92
C CYS A 246 30.95 16.46 14.86
N GLY A 247 29.71 16.54 15.36
CA GLY A 247 29.28 17.60 16.26
C GLY A 247 29.10 18.98 15.61
N PHE A 248 29.22 19.12 14.29
CA PHE A 248 29.03 20.38 13.59
C PHE A 248 27.61 20.94 13.80
N LYS A 249 27.51 22.22 14.14
CA LYS A 249 26.25 22.92 14.39
C LYS A 249 25.93 23.85 13.22
N ALA A 250 24.73 23.71 12.65
CA ALA A 250 24.19 24.64 11.65
C ALA A 250 22.89 25.26 12.18
N SER A 251 22.78 26.59 12.08
CA SER A 251 21.57 27.35 12.39
C SER A 251 21.25 28.33 11.27
N THR A 252 19.97 28.48 10.96
CA THR A 252 19.44 29.47 10.00
C THR A 252 18.85 30.71 10.67
N ASP A 253 19.06 30.88 11.97
CA ASP A 253 18.60 32.05 12.70
C ASP A 253 19.30 33.30 12.16
N THR A 254 18.51 34.25 11.65
CA THR A 254 18.98 35.59 11.31
C THR A 254 19.22 36.34 12.62
N GLU A 255 20.38 36.14 13.23
CA GLU A 255 20.78 36.93 14.41
C GLU A 255 21.38 38.27 13.95
N ARG A 256 20.64 39.34 14.24
CA ARG A 256 21.14 40.73 14.31
C ARG A 256 22.35 40.74 15.27
N PRO A 257 23.49 41.33 14.92
CA PRO A 257 24.65 41.34 15.80
C PRO A 257 24.44 42.36 16.92
N GLU A 258 24.21 41.89 18.14
CA GLU A 258 24.44 42.69 19.35
C GLU A 258 25.84 42.39 19.88
N ALA A 259 26.62 43.47 19.96
CA ALA A 259 28.01 43.48 20.38
C ALA A 259 28.15 43.51 21.92
N LEU A 260 29.27 42.93 22.37
CA LEU A 260 30.06 43.24 23.57
C LEU A 260 29.40 43.05 24.96
N ASN A 261 30.05 42.29 25.86
CA ASN A 261 31.18 42.80 26.66
C ASN A 261 31.77 41.73 27.62
N ASN A 262 33.11 41.60 27.57
CA ASN A 262 34.12 41.23 28.57
C ASN A 262 33.78 40.32 29.78
N SER A 263 34.63 39.35 30.13
CA SER A 263 35.99 39.66 30.59
C SER A 263 36.95 38.45 30.60
N ARG A 264 38.18 38.75 30.18
CA ARG A 264 39.48 38.08 30.46
C ARG A 264 39.89 38.52 31.89
N THR A 265 40.46 37.73 32.79
CA THR A 265 41.78 37.09 32.78
C THR A 265 41.97 36.17 34.01
N ASP A 266 42.62 35.02 33.77
CA ASP A 266 43.70 34.36 34.53
C ASP A 266 43.60 33.98 36.02
N ALA A 267 43.88 32.67 36.26
CA ALA A 267 44.86 32.09 37.19
C ALA A 267 44.35 31.11 38.28
N GLN A 268 44.91 29.89 38.19
CA GLN A 268 45.37 28.97 39.26
C GLN A 268 44.40 28.15 40.12
N ASP A 269 44.24 26.88 39.72
CA ASP A 269 44.76 25.66 40.38
C ASP A 269 44.89 25.54 41.93
N VAL A 270 44.36 24.40 42.40
CA VAL A 270 44.85 23.49 43.47
C VAL A 270 44.25 23.60 44.89
N ALA A 271 43.30 22.68 45.11
CA ALA A 271 43.24 21.66 46.17
C ALA A 271 42.77 21.96 47.60
N THR A 272 42.12 20.90 48.11
CA THR A 272 41.99 20.41 49.49
C THR A 272 41.04 21.11 50.47
N GLY A 273 40.04 20.32 50.91
CA GLY A 273 40.03 19.89 52.31
C GLY A 273 38.91 20.42 53.20
N ALA A 274 38.03 19.49 53.59
CA ALA A 274 37.52 19.29 54.95
C ALA A 274 36.52 20.30 55.58
N ALA A 275 35.32 19.75 55.77
CA ALA A 275 34.68 19.55 57.08
C ALA A 275 33.62 20.55 57.62
N VAL A 276 32.70 19.90 58.36
CA VAL A 276 31.78 20.39 59.41
C VAL A 276 30.48 21.04 58.89
N GLU A 277 29.30 20.42 58.89
CA GLU A 277 28.49 19.75 59.94
C GLU A 277 27.59 20.75 60.72
N ALA A 278 26.30 20.36 60.83
CA ALA A 278 25.22 20.92 61.66
C ALA A 278 24.70 22.34 61.29
N ALA A 279 23.43 22.71 61.44
CA ALA A 279 22.33 22.18 62.24
C ALA A 279 20.95 22.67 61.73
N GLU A 280 19.91 21.89 62.10
CA GLU A 280 18.54 22.26 62.56
C GLU A 280 17.63 23.22 61.74
N SER A 281 16.43 22.78 61.29
CA SER A 281 15.11 22.70 62.01
C SER A 281 14.46 24.10 62.16
N LEU A 282 13.18 24.41 62.01
CA LEU A 282 11.84 23.80 62.12
C LEU A 282 10.92 24.63 61.18
N ASP A 283 9.93 24.07 60.50
CA ASP A 283 8.54 23.88 60.94
C ASP A 283 7.71 25.17 61.12
N GLU A 284 6.45 25.06 60.69
CA GLU A 284 5.27 25.79 61.14
C GLU A 284 4.50 26.71 60.14
N LYS A 285 3.25 26.27 59.94
CA LYS A 285 2.07 26.85 59.28
C LYS A 285 1.71 28.25 59.79
N LYS A 286 1.06 29.06 58.93
CA LYS A 286 -0.26 29.74 59.12
C LYS A 286 -0.46 30.82 58.05
N ASP A 287 -1.49 30.71 57.22
CA ASP A 287 -2.82 31.35 57.30
C ASP A 287 -2.91 32.70 56.57
N LEU A 288 -3.83 32.74 55.62
CA LEU A 288 -4.87 33.76 55.37
C LEU A 288 -4.54 35.27 55.32
N GLY A 289 -5.03 35.91 54.26
CA GLY A 289 -5.35 37.35 54.21
C GLY A 289 -5.01 37.96 52.86
N MET A 290 -5.93 38.00 51.90
CA MET A 290 -6.68 39.23 51.55
C MET A 290 -5.83 40.51 51.57
N HIS A 291 -5.47 40.98 50.38
CA HIS A 291 -5.81 42.31 49.90
C HIS A 291 -5.87 42.33 48.38
#